data_AF-A0A8B9G676-F1
#
_entry.id   AF-A0A8B9G676-F1
#
_cell.length_a   1.000
_cell.length_b   1.000
_cell.length_c   1.000
_cell.angle_alpha   90.00
_cell.angle_beta   90.00
_cell.angle_gamma   90.00
#
_symmetry.space_group_name_H-M   'P 1'
#
loop_
_entity.id
_entity.type
_entity.pdbx_description
1 polymer ?
#
loop_
_entity_poly.entity_id
_entity_poly.type
_entity_poly.pdbx_seq_one_letter_code
_entity_poly.pdbx_strand_id
1 'polypeptide(L)'
;MVGSAVLLALLWGGLGGAHRPVVIVHGLFDSAGDFGSLRAFINESHPGTDVTVLDLFDRGASLRPLWVQVEGFRRALEPIMANAADGVHLVGYSQGRGAVGQWGAMGQWGQWGNGGNGVMG
;
A
#
# COMPACT_ATOMS: atom_id res chain seq x y z
N MET A 1 39.00 20.22 -0.20
CA MET A 1 37.96 20.34 -1.24
C MET A 1 37.09 19.09 -1.43
N VAL A 2 37.28 18.00 -0.65
CA VAL A 2 36.49 16.75 -0.81
C VAL A 2 35.19 16.73 0.02
N GLY A 3 35.13 17.49 1.12
CA GLY A 3 33.96 17.49 2.02
C GLY A 3 32.67 18.04 1.40
N SER A 4 32.76 19.07 0.54
CA SER A 4 31.58 19.69 -0.08
C SER A 4 30.92 18.80 -1.13
N ALA A 5 31.68 17.95 -1.83
CA ALA A 5 31.13 17.03 -2.83
C ALA A 5 30.33 15.89 -2.18
N VAL A 6 30.82 15.37 -1.04
CA VAL A 6 30.11 14.35 -0.25
C VAL A 6 28.85 14.94 0.36
N LEU A 7 28.91 16.16 0.88
CA LEU A 7 27.74 16.84 1.46
C LEU A 7 26.68 17.12 0.38
N LEU A 8 27.08 17.57 -0.80
CA LEU A 8 26.16 17.78 -1.94
C LEU A 8 25.58 16.46 -2.46
N ALA A 9 26.35 15.37 -2.46
CA ALA A 9 25.84 14.05 -2.82
C ALA A 9 24.85 13.49 -1.79
N LEU A 10 25.06 13.74 -0.49
CA LEU A 10 24.11 13.40 0.57
C LEU A 10 22.83 14.23 0.50
N LEU A 11 22.97 15.52 0.17
CA LEU A 11 21.83 16.41 -0.05
C LEU A 11 21.05 16.03 -1.31
N TRP A 12 21.72 15.66 -2.41
CA TRP A 12 21.04 15.24 -3.65
C TRP A 12 20.42 13.85 -3.54
N GLY A 13 21.09 12.90 -2.88
CA GLY A 13 20.59 11.55 -2.65
C GLY A 13 19.44 11.47 -1.65
N GLY A 14 19.31 12.47 -0.76
CA GLY A 14 18.22 12.57 0.22
C GLY A 14 17.01 13.39 -0.24
N LEU A 15 17.07 14.01 -1.43
CA LEU A 15 16.00 14.88 -1.96
C LEU A 15 15.05 14.16 -2.94
N GLY A 16 15.23 12.87 -3.19
CA GLY A 16 14.18 12.05 -3.78
C GLY A 16 13.04 11.97 -2.77
N GLY A 17 11.96 12.71 -2.99
CA GLY A 17 10.83 12.76 -2.06
C GLY A 17 10.40 11.34 -1.67
N ALA A 18 10.20 11.11 -0.38
CA ALA A 18 9.77 9.81 0.12
C ALA A 18 8.50 9.38 -0.62
N HIS A 19 8.56 8.22 -1.28
CA HIS A 19 7.40 7.66 -1.97
C HIS A 19 6.32 7.32 -0.94
N ARG A 20 5.06 7.61 -1.27
CA ARG A 20 3.93 7.19 -0.43
C ARG A 20 3.95 5.66 -0.27
N PRO A 21 3.65 5.13 0.94
CA PRO A 21 3.58 3.69 1.14
C PRO A 21 2.63 3.03 0.16
N VAL A 22 2.98 1.85 -0.33
CA VAL A 22 2.14 1.02 -1.20
C VAL A 22 1.64 -0.17 -0.40
N VAL A 23 0.33 -0.32 -0.31
CA VAL A 23 -0.32 -1.48 0.30
C VAL A 23 -0.96 -2.33 -0.80
N ILE A 24 -0.69 -3.63 -0.79
CA ILE A 24 -1.19 -4.59 -1.78
C ILE A 24 -2.17 -5.53 -1.09
N VAL A 25 -3.34 -5.72 -1.71
CA VAL A 25 -4.39 -6.67 -1.29
C VAL A 25 -4.50 -7.76 -2.35
N HIS A 26 -4.20 -9.00 -1.95
CA HIS A 26 -4.17 -10.12 -2.87
C HIS A 26 -5.56 -10.62 -3.29
N GLY A 27 -5.60 -11.54 -4.26
CA GLY A 27 -6.81 -12.10 -4.83
C GLY A 27 -7.18 -13.46 -4.25
N LEU A 28 -8.09 -14.14 -4.98
CA LEU A 28 -8.58 -15.46 -4.64
C LEU A 28 -7.46 -16.50 -4.71
N PHE A 29 -7.33 -17.31 -3.67
CA PHE A 29 -6.32 -18.38 -3.52
C PHE A 29 -4.84 -17.95 -3.53
N ASP A 30 -4.56 -16.65 -3.52
CA ASP A 30 -3.20 -16.11 -3.38
C ASP A 30 -2.77 -16.06 -1.90
N SER A 31 -1.51 -15.70 -1.67
CA SER A 31 -0.99 -15.19 -0.38
C SER A 31 0.00 -14.04 -0.60
N ALA A 32 0.47 -13.40 0.46
CA ALA A 32 1.43 -12.30 0.35
C ALA A 32 2.72 -12.68 -0.40
N GLY A 33 3.15 -13.94 -0.29
CA GLY A 33 4.35 -14.47 -0.96
C GLY A 33 4.26 -14.46 -2.49
N ASP A 34 3.06 -14.52 -3.06
CA ASP A 34 2.85 -14.57 -4.52
C ASP A 34 3.16 -13.20 -5.18
N PHE A 35 3.34 -12.14 -4.40
CA PHE A 35 3.61 -10.76 -4.86
C PHE A 35 5.08 -10.35 -4.78
N GLY A 36 6.00 -11.30 -4.55
CA GLY A 36 7.43 -11.03 -4.45
C GLY A 36 8.00 -10.28 -5.66
N SER A 37 7.63 -10.67 -6.88
CA SER A 37 8.08 -10.00 -8.11
C SER A 37 7.54 -8.57 -8.25
N LEU A 38 6.28 -8.32 -7.88
CA LEU A 38 5.71 -6.98 -7.92
C LEU A 38 6.39 -6.06 -6.88
N ARG A 39 6.62 -6.58 -5.66
CA ARG A 39 7.34 -5.86 -4.61
C ARG A 39 8.77 -5.51 -5.07
N ALA A 40 9.48 -6.46 -5.67
CA ALA A 40 10.82 -6.23 -6.21
C ALA A 40 10.79 -5.13 -7.29
N PHE A 41 9.87 -5.23 -8.25
CA PHE A 41 9.70 -4.23 -9.31
C PHE A 41 9.43 -2.82 -8.77
N ILE A 42 8.56 -2.67 -7.76
CA ILE A 42 8.28 -1.37 -7.14
C ILE A 42 9.55 -0.83 -6.46
N ASN A 43 10.27 -1.66 -5.71
CA ASN A 43 11.48 -1.21 -5.01
C ASN A 43 12.63 -0.89 -5.96
N GLU A 44 12.75 -1.59 -7.09
CA GLU A 44 13.72 -1.30 -8.14
C GLU A 44 13.39 0.01 -8.87
N SER A 45 12.11 0.26 -9.14
CA SER A 45 11.66 1.45 -9.87
C SER A 45 11.54 2.71 -8.98
N HIS A 46 11.23 2.51 -7.70
CA HIS A 46 11.02 3.54 -6.69
C HIS A 46 11.77 3.18 -5.40
N PRO A 47 13.11 3.33 -5.38
CA PRO A 47 13.93 2.98 -4.23
C PRO A 47 13.47 3.69 -2.94
N GLY A 48 13.36 2.94 -1.85
CA GLY A 48 12.92 3.46 -0.55
C GLY A 48 11.41 3.50 -0.33
N THR A 49 10.60 3.05 -1.29
CA THR A 49 9.15 2.88 -1.09
C THR A 49 8.88 1.81 -0.04
N ASP A 50 8.04 2.11 0.95
CA ASP A 50 7.51 1.11 1.89
C ASP A 50 6.38 0.32 1.21
N VAL A 51 6.65 -0.94 0.86
CA VAL A 51 5.70 -1.82 0.19
C VAL A 51 5.28 -2.93 1.16
N THR A 52 4.00 -2.90 1.53
CA THR A 52 3.36 -3.89 2.39
C THR A 52 2.36 -4.71 1.59
N VAL A 53 2.47 -6.03 1.61
CA VAL A 53 1.42 -6.92 1.10
C VAL A 53 0.65 -7.45 2.31
N LEU A 54 -0.66 -7.22 2.37
CA LEU A 54 -1.46 -7.68 3.50
C LEU A 54 -1.59 -9.20 3.46
N ASP A 55 -1.08 -9.85 4.50
CA ASP A 55 -1.10 -11.31 4.68
C ASP A 55 -2.37 -11.73 5.43
N LEU A 56 -3.52 -11.54 4.77
CA LEU A 56 -4.84 -11.78 5.35
C LEU A 56 -5.74 -12.45 4.32
N PHE A 57 -6.45 -13.50 4.76
CA PHE A 57 -7.36 -14.28 3.92
C PHE A 57 -6.65 -15.12 2.85
N ASP A 58 -5.45 -15.60 3.16
CA ASP A 58 -4.65 -16.50 2.31
C ASP A 58 -5.39 -17.76 1.85
N ARG A 59 -5.09 -18.17 0.63
CA ARG A 59 -5.50 -19.47 0.07
C ARG A 59 -7.01 -19.66 0.22
N GLY A 60 -7.45 -20.72 0.88
CA GLY A 60 -8.88 -21.01 1.09
C GLY A 60 -9.61 -19.95 1.91
N ALA A 61 -8.92 -19.17 2.75
CA ALA A 61 -9.55 -18.11 3.54
C ALA A 61 -10.03 -16.93 2.68
N SER A 62 -9.59 -16.81 1.42
CA SER A 62 -10.07 -15.81 0.45
C SER A 62 -11.54 -16.02 0.04
N LEU A 63 -12.12 -17.17 0.40
CA LEU A 63 -13.55 -17.46 0.20
C LEU A 63 -14.43 -16.98 1.37
N ARG A 64 -13.84 -16.40 2.42
CA ARG A 64 -14.64 -15.82 3.52
C ARG A 64 -15.54 -14.70 2.97
N PRO A 65 -16.72 -14.47 3.59
CA PRO A 65 -17.62 -13.44 3.10
C PRO A 65 -16.95 -12.07 2.98
N LEU A 66 -17.22 -11.34 1.89
CA LEU A 66 -16.54 -10.08 1.57
C LEU A 66 -16.61 -9.05 2.70
N TRP A 67 -17.72 -8.95 3.44
CA TRP A 67 -17.81 -8.02 4.57
C TRP A 67 -16.81 -8.34 5.70
N VAL A 68 -16.49 -9.62 5.92
CA VAL A 68 -15.46 -10.03 6.88
C VAL A 68 -14.07 -9.63 6.36
N GLN A 69 -13.86 -9.78 5.05
CA GLN A 69 -12.61 -9.36 4.40
C GLN A 69 -12.39 -7.85 4.50
N VAL A 70 -13.42 -7.06 4.15
CA VAL A 70 -13.42 -5.60 4.24
C VAL A 70 -13.03 -5.14 5.64
N GLU A 71 -13.67 -5.68 6.68
CA GLU A 71 -13.37 -5.29 8.06
C GLU A 71 -11.96 -5.72 8.49
N GLY A 72 -11.48 -6.89 8.04
CA GLY A 72 -10.11 -7.34 8.29
C GLY A 72 -9.07 -6.42 7.66
N PHE A 73 -9.24 -6.08 6.38
CA PHE A 73 -8.34 -5.17 5.67
C PHE A 73 -8.37 -3.76 6.26
N ARG A 74 -9.55 -3.25 6.65
CA ARG A 74 -9.70 -1.95 7.32
C ARG A 74 -8.81 -1.87 8.57
N ARG A 75 -8.90 -2.88 9.46
CA ARG A 75 -8.12 -2.92 10.71
C ARG A 75 -6.61 -3.00 10.48
N ALA A 76 -6.19 -3.72 9.44
CA ALA A 76 -4.78 -3.82 9.08
C ALA A 76 -4.23 -2.53 8.46
N LEU A 77 -5.06 -1.81 7.69
CA LEU A 77 -4.70 -0.55 7.05
C LEU A 77 -4.67 0.63 8.02
N GLU A 78 -5.50 0.62 9.06
CA GLU A 78 -5.61 1.69 10.05
C GLU A 78 -4.25 2.18 10.62
N PRO A 79 -3.37 1.31 11.17
CA PRO A 79 -2.07 1.75 11.66
C PRO A 79 -1.10 2.20 10.55
N ILE A 80 -1.23 1.66 9.32
CA ILE A 80 -0.37 2.05 8.19
C ILE A 80 -0.74 3.47 7.76
N MET A 81 -2.03 3.74 7.61
CA MET A 81 -2.54 5.05 7.22
C MET A 81 -2.30 6.10 8.29
N ALA A 82 -2.43 5.76 9.58
CA ALA A 82 -2.14 6.69 10.68
C ALA A 82 -0.67 7.20 10.66
N ASN A 83 0.24 6.40 10.10
CA ASN A 83 1.65 6.76 9.95
C ASN A 83 1.99 7.40 8.59
N ALA A 84 1.03 7.47 7.66
CA ALA A 84 1.23 7.97 6.30
C ALA A 84 0.58 9.35 6.14
N ALA A 85 1.32 10.42 6.44
CA ALA A 85 0.83 11.80 6.41
C ALA A 85 0.18 12.20 5.08
N ASP A 86 0.73 11.73 3.95
CA ASP A 86 0.25 12.00 2.59
C ASP A 86 -0.64 10.87 2.02
N GLY A 87 -1.07 9.95 2.89
CA GLY A 87 -1.84 8.76 2.53
C GLY A 87 -0.99 7.65 1.89
N VAL A 88 -1.69 6.65 1.35
CA VAL A 88 -1.09 5.43 0.78
C VAL A 88 -1.59 5.18 -0.64
N HIS A 89 -0.80 4.44 -1.42
CA HIS A 89 -1.27 3.81 -2.64
C HIS A 89 -1.82 2.42 -2.31
N LEU A 90 -3.07 2.14 -2.67
CA LEU A 90 -3.68 0.83 -2.46
C LEU A 90 -3.85 0.09 -3.79
N VAL A 91 -3.25 -1.08 -3.89
CA VAL A 91 -3.30 -1.95 -5.07
C VAL A 91 -4.11 -3.19 -4.74
N GLY A 92 -5.32 -3.29 -5.32
CA GLY A 92 -6.11 -4.51 -5.26
C GLY A 92 -5.79 -5.43 -6.44
N TYR A 93 -5.54 -6.70 -6.18
CA TYR A 93 -5.39 -7.71 -7.22
C TYR A 93 -6.64 -8.61 -7.30
N SER A 94 -7.19 -8.79 -8.50
CA SER A 94 -8.33 -9.67 -8.76
C SER A 94 -9.49 -9.43 -7.78
N GLN A 95 -9.89 -10.42 -6.97
CA GLN A 95 -10.92 -10.30 -5.93
C GLN A 95 -10.61 -9.21 -4.89
N GLY A 96 -9.34 -8.99 -4.56
CA GLY A 96 -8.90 -7.96 -3.62
C GLY A 96 -9.36 -6.56 -4.03
N ARG A 97 -9.52 -6.30 -5.35
CA ARG A 97 -10.13 -5.03 -5.83
C ARG A 97 -11.57 -4.86 -5.35
N GLY A 98 -12.34 -5.94 -5.31
CA GLY A 98 -13.73 -5.91 -4.86
C GLY A 98 -13.84 -5.58 -3.38
N ALA A 99 -13.01 -6.21 -2.54
CA ALA A 99 -12.96 -5.92 -1.11
C ALA A 99 -12.57 -4.46 -0.85
N VAL A 100 -11.51 -3.98 -1.50
CA VAL A 100 -11.06 -2.59 -1.41
C VAL A 100 -12.11 -1.60 -1.94
N GLY A 101 -12.72 -1.89 -3.08
CA GLY A 101 -13.75 -1.04 -3.68
C GLY A 101 -15.02 -0.95 -2.84
N GLN A 102 -15.45 -2.06 -2.26
CA GLN A 102 -16.62 -2.12 -1.37
C GLN A 102 -16.42 -1.30 -0.10
N TRP A 103 -15.22 -1.34 0.49
CA TRP A 103 -14.88 -0.45 1.61
C TRP A 103 -15.04 1.02 1.22
N GLY A 104 -14.63 1.36 0.01
CA GLY A 104 -14.78 2.69 -0.53
C GLY A 104 -16.20 3.18 -0.74
N ALA A 105 -17.03 2.33 -1.33
CA ALA A 105 -18.44 2.60 -1.56
C ALA A 105 -19.24 2.82 -0.25
N MET A 106 -18.74 2.31 0.88
CA MET A 106 -19.29 2.57 2.22
C MET A 106 -19.00 3.98 2.76
N GLY A 107 -18.42 4.87 1.95
CA GLY A 107 -18.12 6.25 2.34
C GLY A 107 -16.98 6.36 3.36
N GLN A 108 -16.24 5.27 3.60
CA GLN A 108 -15.20 5.23 4.62
C GLN A 108 -13.86 5.78 4.12
N TRP A 109 -13.65 5.97 2.81
CA TRP A 109 -12.45 6.61 2.27
C TRP A 109 -12.23 8.02 2.86
N GLY A 110 -13.29 8.80 3.05
CA GLY A 110 -13.22 10.20 3.46
C GLY A 110 -13.01 10.41 4.97
N GLN A 111 -13.07 9.36 5.79
CA GLN A 111 -12.94 9.49 7.25
C GLN A 111 -11.50 9.39 7.75
N TRP A 112 -10.53 9.06 6.88
CA TRP A 112 -9.17 8.69 7.30
C TRP A 112 -8.06 9.43 6.52
N GLY A 113 -8.41 10.47 5.75
CA GLY A 113 -7.44 11.32 5.04
C GLY A 113 -7.86 12.78 5.11
N ASN A 114 -6.92 13.66 5.45
CA ASN A 114 -7.09 15.10 5.32
C ASN A 114 -7.32 15.43 3.83
N GLY A 115 -8.60 15.52 3.43
CA GLY A 115 -9.12 15.88 2.10
C GLY A 115 -8.14 15.78 0.93
N GLY A 116 -8.12 14.66 0.21
CA GLY A 116 -7.42 14.60 -1.08
C GLY A 116 -7.30 13.22 -1.71
N ASN A 117 -8.03 13.01 -2.80
CA ASN A 117 -7.67 12.10 -3.91
C ASN A 117 -7.34 10.63 -3.57
N GLY A 118 -8.36 9.87 -3.16
CA GLY A 118 -8.40 8.44 -3.48
C GLY A 118 -8.77 8.26 -4.96
N VAL A 119 -7.79 8.36 -5.86
CA VAL A 119 -8.00 8.11 -7.30
C VAL A 119 -7.68 6.64 -7.58
N MET A 120 -8.68 5.88 -8.03
CA MET A 120 -8.47 4.58 -8.66
C MET A 120 -7.78 4.79 -10.00
N GLY A 121 -6.57 4.27 -10.14
CA GLY A 121 -5.94 3.99 -11.43
C GLY A 121 -6.21 2.55 -11.85
#